data_AF-A0A382I4B0-F1
#
_entry.id   AF-A0A382I4B0-F1
#
_cell.length_a   1.000
_cell.length_b   1.000
_cell.length_c   1.000
_cell.angle_alpha   90.00
_cell.angle_beta   90.00
_cell.angle_gamma   90.00
#
_symmetry.space_group_name_H-M   'P 1'
#
loop_
_entity.id
_entity.type
_entity.pdbx_description
1 polymer ?
#
loop_
_entity_poly.entity_id
_entity_poly.type
_entity_poly.pdbx_seq_one_letter_code
_entity_poly.pdbx_strand_id
1 'polypeptide(L)'
;VTFHTISQSFAMEDKMKYIIPIIILSFVLLSCSKEDEKKSATTELEGTWKSACYTNSDNTSAIVTPTFAGNVLTITGEKHSDTSCATDYRLREESHTFSMGDAGKFSLTIGTIKRTPQSSTAVTAYNSASKCSANDWELNTAKDCTEADGDQGDTYYCFYQLSGNTLYVNCDSSTYPTSVDTSKASDTFTKQ
;
A
#
# COMPACT_ATOMS: atom_id res chain seq x y z
N VAL A 1 -28.80 -65.14 4.50
CA VAL A 1 -30.06 -64.96 5.27
C VAL A 1 -29.65 -64.59 6.68
N THR A 2 -30.21 -63.47 7.13
CA THR A 2 -30.44 -62.96 8.51
C THR A 2 -30.40 -64.03 9.61
N PHE A 3 -30.06 -63.79 10.89
CA PHE A 3 -30.26 -62.67 11.82
C PHE A 3 -29.43 -62.98 13.10
N HIS A 4 -28.87 -62.00 13.83
CA HIS A 4 -29.29 -61.56 15.20
C HIS A 4 -29.41 -62.68 16.27
N THR A 5 -29.01 -62.55 17.54
CA THR A 5 -28.43 -61.47 18.36
C THR A 5 -28.13 -62.05 19.75
N ILE A 6 -27.11 -61.47 20.40
CA ILE A 6 -26.99 -61.03 21.80
C ILE A 6 -27.20 -62.04 22.95
N SER A 7 -26.18 -62.09 23.81
CA SER A 7 -26.30 -62.26 25.26
C SER A 7 -25.18 -61.47 25.95
N GLN A 8 -25.53 -60.72 27.01
CA GLN A 8 -24.66 -60.25 28.10
C GLN A 8 -25.13 -61.03 29.35
N SER A 9 -24.39 -61.39 30.40
CA SER A 9 -23.17 -60.90 31.07
C SER A 9 -22.86 -61.90 32.20
N PHE A 10 -21.62 -61.99 32.69
CA PHE A 10 -21.27 -62.32 34.09
C PHE A 10 -19.84 -61.82 34.37
N ALA A 11 -19.63 -61.27 35.57
CA ALA A 11 -18.39 -60.66 36.06
C ALA A 11 -17.45 -61.70 36.73
N MET A 12 -16.13 -61.48 36.69
CA MET A 12 -15.14 -61.75 37.78
C MET A 12 -13.70 -61.44 37.32
N GLU A 13 -12.90 -60.87 38.23
CA GLU A 13 -11.48 -60.48 38.12
C GLU A 13 -10.48 -61.65 37.96
N ASP A 14 -9.35 -61.44 37.25
CA ASP A 14 -7.96 -61.64 37.75
C ASP A 14 -6.84 -61.34 36.71
N LYS A 15 -5.80 -60.64 37.19
CA LYS A 15 -4.34 -60.61 36.87
C LYS A 15 -3.74 -60.77 35.44
N MET A 16 -3.07 -59.67 35.05
CA MET A 16 -1.79 -59.49 34.31
C MET A 16 -1.36 -60.42 33.14
N LYS A 17 -1.19 -59.82 31.93
CA LYS A 17 0.07 -59.82 31.14
C LYS A 17 -0.04 -58.95 29.87
N TYR A 18 0.94 -58.06 29.71
CA TYR A 18 1.23 -57.30 28.48
C TYR A 18 1.44 -58.22 27.27
N ILE A 19 0.99 -57.80 26.07
CA ILE A 19 1.70 -57.87 24.77
C ILE A 19 0.95 -57.00 23.73
N ILE A 20 1.70 -56.03 23.20
CA ILE A 20 1.52 -55.03 22.10
C ILE A 20 1.34 -55.75 20.73
N PRO A 21 0.89 -55.16 19.57
CA PRO A 21 0.74 -53.75 19.14
C PRO A 21 -0.59 -53.41 18.45
N ILE A 22 -0.85 -52.12 18.15
CA ILE A 22 -1.28 -51.65 16.82
C ILE A 22 -1.36 -50.10 16.79
N ILE A 23 -0.39 -49.51 16.06
CA ILE A 23 -0.54 -48.44 15.06
C ILE A 23 -1.03 -47.08 15.61
N ILE A 24 -0.12 -46.16 15.96
CA ILE A 24 0.42 -45.13 15.04
C ILE A 24 -0.66 -44.53 14.11
N LEU A 25 -1.57 -43.70 14.63
CA LEU A 25 -2.22 -42.65 13.81
C LEU A 25 -2.93 -41.54 14.63
N SER A 26 -2.23 -40.89 15.55
CA SER A 26 -2.74 -39.63 16.15
C SER A 26 -1.69 -38.52 16.21
N PHE A 27 -0.69 -38.60 15.33
CA PHE A 27 0.24 -37.52 15.00
C PHE A 27 -0.29 -36.64 13.84
N VAL A 28 -1.58 -36.28 13.78
CA VAL A 28 -2.07 -35.28 12.79
C VAL A 28 -3.30 -34.52 13.30
N LEU A 29 -3.23 -33.91 14.49
CA LEU A 29 -4.07 -32.74 14.81
C LEU A 29 -3.22 -31.50 15.14
N LEU A 30 -1.95 -31.54 14.72
CA LEU A 30 -1.04 -30.39 14.69
C LEU A 30 -1.05 -29.67 13.32
N SER A 31 -2.07 -29.88 12.49
CA SER A 31 -2.41 -28.91 11.45
C SER A 31 -3.32 -27.86 12.06
N CYS A 32 -2.74 -26.99 12.89
CA CYS A 32 -3.18 -25.61 12.89
C CYS A 32 -2.79 -25.06 11.51
N SER A 33 -3.57 -25.41 10.48
CA SER A 33 -3.62 -24.60 9.29
C SER A 33 -4.10 -23.26 9.81
N LYS A 34 -3.17 -22.32 9.94
CA LYS A 34 -3.52 -20.93 9.74
C LYS A 34 -4.20 -20.93 8.37
N GLU A 35 -5.52 -20.96 8.38
CA GLU A 35 -6.22 -20.26 7.33
C GLU A 35 -5.63 -18.86 7.41
N ASP A 36 -4.88 -18.53 6.36
CA ASP A 36 -4.48 -17.16 6.09
C ASP A 36 -5.79 -16.41 5.90
N GLU A 37 -6.40 -16.03 7.03
CA GLU A 37 -7.32 -14.93 7.07
C GLU A 37 -6.55 -13.83 6.38
N LYS A 38 -6.98 -13.50 5.15
CA LYS A 38 -6.87 -12.14 4.63
C LYS A 38 -7.51 -11.27 5.71
N LYS A 39 -6.74 -10.95 6.75
CA LYS A 39 -6.97 -9.79 7.57
C LYS A 39 -7.04 -8.69 6.54
N SER A 40 -8.26 -8.23 6.29
CA SER A 40 -8.50 -6.85 5.92
C SER A 40 -7.95 -6.03 7.08
N ALA A 41 -6.62 -5.96 7.16
CA ALA A 41 -5.90 -5.20 8.14
C ALA A 41 -6.19 -3.77 7.77
N THR A 42 -7.03 -3.10 8.56
CA THR A 42 -6.99 -1.65 8.66
C THR A 42 -5.53 -1.32 8.95
N THR A 43 -4.86 -0.77 7.95
CA THR A 43 -3.40 -0.71 7.89
C THR A 43 -2.90 0.28 8.93
N GLU A 44 -1.71 0.07 9.50
CA GLU A 44 -1.09 1.07 10.39
C GLU A 44 -0.85 2.42 9.70
N LEU A 45 -0.91 2.43 8.36
CA LEU A 45 -0.84 3.60 7.50
C LEU A 45 -2.18 4.32 7.32
N GLU A 46 -3.31 3.76 7.77
CA GLU A 46 -4.65 4.32 7.58
C GLU A 46 -4.71 5.79 8.06
N GLY A 47 -5.21 6.65 7.17
CA GLY A 47 -5.35 8.08 7.38
C GLY A 47 -4.63 8.94 6.35
N THR A 48 -4.72 10.25 6.56
CA THR A 48 -4.07 11.27 5.73
C THR A 48 -2.76 11.70 6.37
N TRP A 49 -1.72 11.76 5.55
CA TRP A 49 -0.40 12.24 5.92
C TRP A 49 -0.02 13.38 4.99
N LYS A 50 0.84 14.29 5.47
CA LYS A 50 1.27 15.46 4.69
C LYS A 50 2.75 15.72 4.89
N SER A 51 3.47 15.95 3.80
CA SER A 51 4.86 16.40 3.86
C SER A 51 4.95 17.84 4.34
N ALA A 52 6.10 18.23 4.85
CA ALA A 52 6.43 19.66 4.92
C ALA A 52 6.54 20.25 3.49
N CYS A 53 6.51 21.56 3.36
CA CYS A 53 6.95 22.23 2.15
C CYS A 53 8.44 21.96 1.94
N TYR A 54 8.82 21.41 0.80
CA TYR A 54 10.23 21.17 0.46
C TYR A 54 10.59 21.75 -0.90
N THR A 55 11.82 22.24 -1.02
CA THR A 55 12.35 22.86 -2.24
C THR A 55 12.96 21.80 -3.15
N ASN A 56 12.59 21.84 -4.42
CA ASN A 56 13.17 21.04 -5.49
C ASN A 56 14.43 21.72 -6.05
N SER A 57 15.25 20.96 -6.79
CA SER A 57 16.48 21.47 -7.40
C SER A 57 16.26 22.56 -8.46
N ASP A 58 15.05 22.69 -9.00
CA ASP A 58 14.64 23.70 -9.99
C ASP A 58 14.09 24.99 -9.35
N ASN A 59 14.33 25.22 -8.06
CA ASN A 59 13.79 26.34 -7.25
C ASN A 59 12.26 26.40 -7.17
N THR A 60 11.58 25.32 -7.54
CA THR A 60 10.16 25.12 -7.22
C THR A 60 10.03 24.46 -5.85
N SER A 61 8.84 24.40 -5.31
CA SER A 61 8.57 23.63 -4.10
C SER A 61 7.39 22.69 -4.28
N ALA A 62 7.26 21.74 -3.36
CA ALA A 62 6.16 20.80 -3.37
C ALA A 62 5.64 20.47 -1.97
N ILE A 63 4.37 20.08 -1.95
CA ILE A 63 3.70 19.44 -0.81
C ILE A 63 3.06 18.17 -1.35
N VAL A 64 3.22 17.07 -0.63
CA VAL A 64 2.64 15.77 -0.99
C VAL A 64 1.78 15.28 0.17
N THR A 65 0.54 14.91 -0.16
CA THR A 65 -0.48 14.48 0.80
C THR A 65 -1.01 13.10 0.42
N PRO A 66 -0.39 12.00 0.89
CA PRO A 66 -0.94 10.67 0.73
C PRO A 66 -2.06 10.39 1.73
N THR A 67 -3.14 9.75 1.27
CA THR A 67 -4.23 9.23 2.11
C THR A 67 -4.41 7.75 1.83
N PHE A 68 -4.17 6.94 2.86
CA PHE A 68 -4.39 5.50 2.83
C PHE A 68 -5.79 5.21 3.40
N ALA A 69 -6.63 4.58 2.60
CA ALA A 69 -7.98 4.19 2.99
C ALA A 69 -8.29 2.78 2.49
N GLY A 70 -8.31 1.79 3.40
CA GLY A 70 -8.50 0.39 3.03
C GLY A 70 -7.36 -0.13 2.14
N ASN A 71 -7.66 -0.36 0.85
CA ASN A 71 -6.67 -0.77 -0.16
C ASN A 71 -6.40 0.30 -1.22
N VAL A 72 -6.89 1.53 -1.01
CA VAL A 72 -6.72 2.66 -1.92
C VAL A 72 -5.75 3.67 -1.31
N LEU A 73 -4.76 4.08 -2.09
CA LEU A 73 -3.85 5.16 -1.79
C LEU A 73 -4.16 6.31 -2.74
N THR A 74 -4.65 7.42 -2.21
CA THR A 74 -4.75 8.67 -2.98
C THR A 74 -3.58 9.57 -2.66
N ILE A 75 -3.02 10.26 -3.66
CA ILE A 75 -1.92 11.20 -3.46
C ILE A 75 -2.29 12.53 -4.11
N THR A 76 -2.24 13.60 -3.32
CA THR A 76 -2.28 14.97 -3.83
C THR A 76 -0.87 15.54 -3.81
N GLY A 77 -0.36 15.87 -4.99
CA GLY A 77 0.94 16.51 -5.19
C GLY A 77 0.76 17.94 -5.68
N GLU A 78 1.00 18.91 -4.80
CA GLU A 78 1.02 20.33 -5.10
C GLU A 78 2.45 20.71 -5.51
N LYS A 79 2.60 21.39 -6.65
CA LYS A 79 3.87 22.01 -7.05
C LYS A 79 3.65 23.51 -7.11
N HIS A 80 4.58 24.27 -6.55
CA HIS A 80 4.57 25.72 -6.50
C HIS A 80 5.77 26.28 -7.25
N SER A 81 5.64 27.46 -7.83
CA SER A 81 6.68 28.10 -8.64
C SER A 81 7.74 28.86 -7.81
N ASP A 82 7.50 29.03 -6.51
CA ASP A 82 8.46 29.55 -5.55
C ASP A 82 8.98 28.45 -4.60
N THR A 83 9.84 28.81 -3.66
CA THR A 83 10.44 27.88 -2.69
C THR A 83 9.68 27.79 -1.35
N SER A 84 8.67 28.65 -1.14
CA SER A 84 7.88 28.79 0.09
C SER A 84 6.53 28.08 0.06
N CYS A 85 6.19 27.43 -1.06
CA CYS A 85 4.87 26.81 -1.30
C CYS A 85 3.71 27.82 -1.27
N ALA A 86 3.93 29.04 -1.75
CA ALA A 86 2.92 30.10 -1.72
C ALA A 86 2.22 30.32 -3.07
N THR A 87 2.91 30.05 -4.18
CA THR A 87 2.47 30.36 -5.55
C THR A 87 2.26 29.10 -6.34
N ASP A 88 1.02 28.65 -6.39
CA ASP A 88 0.62 27.41 -7.08
C ASP A 88 1.06 27.39 -8.54
N TYR A 89 1.60 26.25 -8.95
CA TYR A 89 1.99 25.99 -10.34
C TYR A 89 1.08 24.90 -10.94
N ARG A 90 0.95 23.76 -10.26
CA ARG A 90 0.05 22.67 -10.66
C ARG A 90 -0.44 21.86 -9.46
N LEU A 91 -1.58 21.22 -9.65
CA LEU A 91 -2.07 20.11 -8.85
C LEU A 91 -1.88 18.80 -9.62
N ARG A 92 -1.42 17.75 -8.95
CA ARG A 92 -1.47 16.36 -9.43
C ARG A 92 -2.28 15.55 -8.43
N GLU A 93 -3.23 14.78 -8.93
CA GLU A 93 -4.10 13.93 -8.12
C GLU A 93 -3.97 12.50 -8.64
N GLU A 94 -3.68 11.58 -7.74
CA GLU A 94 -3.39 10.20 -8.08
C GLU A 94 -4.23 9.28 -7.22
N SER A 95 -4.66 8.16 -7.80
CA SER A 95 -5.35 7.09 -7.08
C SER A 95 -4.73 5.77 -7.47
N HIS A 96 -4.20 5.06 -6.48
CA HIS A 96 -3.49 3.80 -6.61
C HIS A 96 -4.17 2.76 -5.73
N THR A 97 -3.92 1.49 -6.04
CA THR A 97 -4.19 0.43 -5.08
C THR A 97 -2.89 0.08 -4.36
N PHE A 98 -2.97 -0.31 -3.10
CA PHE A 98 -1.80 -0.77 -2.36
C PHE A 98 -2.09 -2.05 -1.61
N SER A 99 -1.04 -2.77 -1.24
CA SER A 99 -1.12 -4.00 -0.46
C SER A 99 0.03 -4.07 0.53
N MET A 100 -0.29 -4.36 1.78
CA MET A 100 0.71 -4.55 2.83
C MET A 100 1.52 -5.83 2.57
N GLY A 101 2.83 -5.75 2.79
CA GLY A 101 3.76 -6.88 2.70
C GLY A 101 4.29 -7.26 4.07
N ASP A 102 5.55 -7.73 4.12
CA ASP A 102 6.27 -7.95 5.38
C ASP A 102 6.36 -6.65 6.22
N ALA A 103 6.82 -6.78 7.46
CA ALA A 103 7.04 -5.64 8.35
C ALA A 103 7.82 -4.49 7.66
N GLY A 104 7.26 -3.29 7.70
CA GLY A 104 7.82 -2.10 7.07
C GLY A 104 7.74 -2.09 5.54
N LYS A 105 6.99 -2.99 4.90
CA LYS A 105 6.85 -3.05 3.44
C LYS A 105 5.39 -2.94 2.98
N PHE A 106 5.19 -2.27 1.86
CA PHE A 106 3.94 -2.35 1.08
C PHE A 106 4.28 -2.19 -0.40
N SER A 107 3.43 -2.74 -1.27
CA SER A 107 3.49 -2.46 -2.70
C SER A 107 2.35 -1.53 -3.10
N LEU A 108 2.59 -0.69 -4.10
CA LEU A 108 1.55 0.08 -4.78
C LEU A 108 1.47 -0.34 -6.23
N THR A 109 0.26 -0.35 -6.78
CA THR A 109 0.00 -0.50 -8.20
C THR A 109 -0.55 0.82 -8.72
N ILE A 110 0.12 1.39 -9.71
CA ILE A 110 -0.25 2.67 -10.30
C ILE A 110 -1.64 2.54 -10.93
N GLY A 111 -2.48 3.52 -10.64
CA GLY A 111 -3.87 3.57 -11.06
C GLY A 111 -4.09 4.79 -11.94
N THR A 112 -4.89 5.74 -11.48
CA THR A 112 -5.21 6.95 -12.26
C THR A 112 -4.35 8.12 -11.86
N ILE A 113 -3.99 8.95 -12.84
CA ILE A 113 -3.25 10.20 -12.63
C ILE A 113 -4.01 11.32 -13.33
N LYS A 114 -4.28 12.41 -12.62
CA LYS A 114 -4.81 13.66 -13.17
C LYS A 114 -3.86 14.80 -12.89
N ARG A 115 -3.86 15.80 -13.77
CA ARG A 115 -3.14 17.06 -13.55
C ARG A 115 -4.05 18.24 -13.84
N THR A 116 -3.83 19.32 -13.10
CA THR A 116 -4.54 20.59 -13.23
C THR A 116 -3.51 21.72 -13.19
N PRO A 117 -3.31 22.48 -14.28
CA PRO A 117 -2.43 23.64 -14.25
C PRO A 117 -3.11 24.78 -13.47
N GLN A 118 -2.42 25.31 -12.46
CA GLN A 118 -2.97 26.36 -11.57
C GLN A 118 -2.33 27.74 -11.81
N SER A 119 -1.46 27.84 -12.83
CA SER A 119 -0.86 29.09 -13.26
C SER A 119 -0.86 29.21 -14.79
N SER A 120 -0.81 30.44 -15.30
CA SER A 120 -0.64 30.71 -16.73
C SER A 120 0.65 30.10 -17.28
N THR A 121 1.74 30.13 -16.49
CA THR A 121 3.01 29.49 -16.83
C THR A 121 2.86 27.98 -17.00
N ALA A 122 2.11 27.31 -16.11
CA ALA A 122 1.84 25.89 -16.24
C ALA A 122 0.99 25.56 -17.48
N VAL A 123 -0.03 26.37 -17.78
CA VAL A 123 -0.84 26.22 -19.00
C VAL A 123 0.04 26.32 -20.25
N THR A 124 0.89 27.34 -20.35
CA THR A 124 1.82 27.49 -21.47
C THR A 124 2.77 26.31 -21.58
N ALA A 125 3.40 25.90 -20.47
CA ALA A 125 4.33 24.79 -20.44
C ALA A 125 3.67 23.47 -20.88
N TYR A 126 2.45 23.21 -20.42
CA TYR A 126 1.71 21.99 -20.76
C TYR A 126 1.32 21.96 -22.23
N ASN A 127 0.83 23.08 -22.77
CA ASN A 127 0.48 23.18 -24.19
C ASN A 127 1.70 23.07 -25.12
N SER A 128 2.82 23.68 -24.74
CA SER A 128 4.06 23.57 -25.52
C SER A 128 4.67 22.16 -25.49
N ALA A 129 4.51 21.43 -24.39
CA ALA A 129 5.05 20.08 -24.22
C ALA A 129 4.07 18.97 -24.63
N SER A 130 2.88 19.31 -25.13
CA SER A 130 1.77 18.37 -25.34
C SER A 130 1.54 17.46 -24.13
N LYS A 131 1.55 18.05 -22.92
CA LYS A 131 1.57 17.28 -21.68
C LYS A 131 0.28 16.45 -21.57
N CYS A 132 0.44 15.19 -21.19
CA CYS A 132 -0.65 14.20 -21.15
C CYS A 132 -1.34 14.01 -22.51
N SER A 133 -0.55 14.07 -23.60
CA SER A 133 -1.03 13.96 -24.98
C SER A 133 -2.06 15.02 -25.37
N ALA A 134 -2.07 16.16 -24.68
CA ALA A 134 -3.01 17.26 -24.88
C ALA A 134 -2.27 18.60 -25.04
N ASN A 135 -2.83 19.51 -25.84
CA ASN A 135 -2.27 20.83 -26.14
C ASN A 135 -3.29 21.99 -26.03
N ASP A 136 -4.45 21.69 -25.45
CA ASP A 136 -5.60 22.55 -25.19
C ASP A 136 -5.85 22.66 -23.67
N TRP A 137 -4.77 22.73 -22.89
CA TRP A 137 -4.84 22.98 -21.46
C TRP A 137 -5.38 24.38 -21.18
N GLU A 138 -6.27 24.42 -20.19
CA GLU A 138 -6.89 25.64 -19.67
C GLU A 138 -6.60 25.74 -18.18
N LEU A 139 -6.56 26.97 -17.67
CA LEU A 139 -6.29 27.24 -16.26
C LEU A 139 -7.35 26.59 -15.37
N ASN A 140 -6.91 25.86 -14.34
CA ASN A 140 -7.76 25.17 -13.37
C ASN A 140 -8.68 24.09 -13.96
N THR A 141 -8.39 23.60 -15.16
CA THR A 141 -9.12 22.46 -15.76
C THR A 141 -8.28 21.20 -15.65
N ALA A 142 -8.81 20.20 -14.94
CA ALA A 142 -8.16 18.90 -14.80
C ALA A 142 -8.22 18.10 -16.11
N LYS A 143 -7.14 17.39 -16.45
CA LYS A 143 -7.16 16.35 -17.48
C LYS A 143 -6.59 15.05 -16.96
N ASP A 144 -7.09 13.95 -17.52
CA ASP A 144 -6.57 12.63 -17.28
C ASP A 144 -5.20 12.48 -17.97
N CYS A 145 -4.24 11.96 -17.23
CA CYS A 145 -2.86 11.73 -17.65
C CYS A 145 -2.46 10.26 -17.53
N THR A 146 -3.39 9.38 -17.18
CA THR A 146 -3.13 7.98 -16.82
C THR A 146 -2.46 7.22 -17.96
N GLU A 147 -3.05 7.25 -19.16
CA GLU A 147 -2.48 6.55 -20.32
C GLU A 147 -1.20 7.22 -20.82
N ALA A 148 -1.12 8.54 -20.71
CA ALA A 148 -0.01 9.32 -21.26
C ALA A 148 1.25 9.32 -20.38
N ASP A 149 1.12 9.16 -19.06
CA ASP A 149 2.26 8.94 -18.16
C ASP A 149 2.79 7.49 -18.31
N GLY A 150 1.97 6.54 -18.81
CA GLY A 150 2.41 5.26 -19.36
C GLY A 150 2.82 4.20 -18.34
N ASP A 151 2.55 4.45 -17.06
CA ASP A 151 2.92 3.63 -15.90
C ASP A 151 1.71 2.93 -15.26
N GLN A 152 0.52 3.04 -15.84
CA GLN A 152 -0.68 2.41 -15.29
C GLN A 152 -0.50 0.88 -15.17
N GLY A 153 -0.77 0.35 -13.98
CA GLY A 153 -0.59 -1.06 -13.67
C GLY A 153 0.83 -1.44 -13.24
N ASP A 154 1.80 -0.54 -13.37
CA ASP A 154 3.14 -0.77 -12.83
C ASP A 154 3.10 -0.90 -11.31
N THR A 155 3.98 -1.76 -10.80
CA THR A 155 4.09 -2.00 -9.36
C THR A 155 5.36 -1.35 -8.83
N TYR A 156 5.22 -0.57 -7.77
CA TYR A 156 6.35 -0.07 -6.98
C TYR A 156 6.38 -0.75 -5.62
N TYR A 157 7.58 -0.98 -5.14
CA TYR A 157 7.87 -1.64 -3.88
C TYR A 157 8.35 -0.59 -2.89
N CYS A 158 7.65 -0.47 -1.77
CA CYS A 158 7.88 0.58 -0.80
C CYS A 158 8.30 0.01 0.55
N PHE A 159 9.23 0.71 1.18
CA PHE A 159 9.61 0.53 2.56
C PHE A 159 9.15 1.74 3.37
N TYR A 160 8.60 1.51 4.56
CA TYR A 160 8.14 2.56 5.44
C TYR A 160 8.59 2.35 6.88
N GLN A 161 8.65 3.46 7.61
CA GLN A 161 8.86 3.49 9.06
C GLN A 161 7.87 4.45 9.69
N LEU A 162 7.32 4.06 10.84
CA LEU A 162 6.50 4.92 11.68
C LEU A 162 7.28 5.32 12.93
N SER A 163 7.28 6.62 13.25
CA SER A 163 7.82 7.17 14.48
C SER A 163 6.81 8.14 15.07
N GLY A 164 5.96 7.65 15.98
CA GLY A 164 4.84 8.41 16.50
C GLY A 164 3.87 8.82 15.39
N ASN A 165 3.70 10.13 15.17
CA ASN A 165 2.82 10.69 14.14
C ASN A 165 3.56 10.97 12.81
N THR A 166 4.80 10.51 12.68
CA THR A 166 5.61 10.70 11.48
C THR A 166 5.73 9.38 10.72
N LEU A 167 5.43 9.45 9.42
CA LEU A 167 5.58 8.39 8.45
C LEU A 167 6.77 8.73 7.54
N TYR A 168 7.67 7.78 7.37
CA TYR A 168 8.76 7.84 6.41
C TYR A 168 8.50 6.81 5.31
N VAL A 169 8.63 7.17 4.03
CA VAL A 169 8.38 6.27 2.90
C VAL A 169 9.49 6.40 1.85
N ASN A 170 9.99 5.26 1.37
CA ASN A 170 10.87 5.16 0.22
C ASN A 170 10.34 4.07 -0.71
N CYS A 171 10.28 4.33 -2.02
CA CYS A 171 9.76 3.40 -3.03
C CYS A 171 10.72 3.24 -4.20
N ASP A 172 10.75 2.04 -4.78
CA ASP A 172 11.55 1.70 -5.97
C ASP A 172 10.72 0.82 -6.91
N SER A 173 10.93 0.95 -8.22
CA SER A 173 10.14 0.22 -9.24
C SER A 173 10.56 -1.23 -9.42
N SER A 174 11.68 -1.65 -8.82
CA SER A 174 12.33 -2.94 -9.07
C SER A 174 12.33 -3.84 -7.84
N THR A 175 12.68 -3.29 -6.67
CA THR A 175 12.83 -4.07 -5.42
C THR A 175 12.42 -3.27 -4.20
N TYR A 176 12.07 -3.95 -3.10
CA TYR A 176 11.83 -3.26 -1.84
C TYR A 176 13.11 -2.57 -1.34
N PRO A 177 13.08 -1.25 -1.08
CA PRO A 177 14.16 -0.59 -0.37
C PRO A 177 14.38 -1.22 1.00
N THR A 178 15.61 -1.15 1.51
CA THR A 178 15.97 -1.69 2.83
C THR A 178 15.99 -0.64 3.92
N SER A 179 15.86 0.64 3.54
CA SER A 179 15.88 1.78 4.45
C SER A 179 15.17 2.98 3.83
N VAL A 180 14.85 3.95 4.68
CA VAL A 180 14.31 5.27 4.30
C VAL A 180 15.20 6.36 4.89
N ASP A 181 15.46 7.40 4.11
CA ASP A 181 16.24 8.55 4.56
C ASP A 181 15.34 9.51 5.36
N THR A 182 15.43 9.45 6.67
CA THR A 182 14.60 10.24 7.59
C THR A 182 14.98 11.73 7.61
N SER A 183 16.02 12.14 6.90
CA SER A 183 16.41 13.54 6.74
C SER A 183 15.77 14.21 5.51
N LYS A 184 15.20 13.42 4.58
CA LYS A 184 14.54 13.95 3.38
C LYS A 184 13.09 14.34 3.67
N ALA A 185 12.80 15.62 3.49
CA ALA A 185 11.44 16.13 3.64
C ALA A 185 10.45 15.56 2.61
N SER A 186 10.91 15.18 1.42
CA SER A 186 10.10 14.50 0.40
C SER A 186 9.60 13.12 0.83
N ASP A 187 10.33 12.49 1.74
CA ASP A 187 10.12 11.11 2.18
C ASP A 187 9.48 11.09 3.57
N THR A 188 9.20 12.27 4.16
CA THR A 188 8.74 12.45 5.54
C THR A 188 7.36 13.11 5.57
N PHE A 189 6.41 12.46 6.23
CA PHE A 189 5.02 12.90 6.32
C PHE A 189 4.56 12.93 7.77
N THR A 190 3.71 13.89 8.11
CA THR A 190 3.07 13.98 9.43
C THR A 190 1.59 13.69 9.30
N LYS A 191 1.04 12.89 10.22
CA LYS A 191 -0.40 12.58 10.27
C LYS A 191 -1.22 13.86 10.45
N GLN A 192 -2.29 14.00 9.66
CA GLN A 192 -3.20 15.16 9.67
C GLN A 192 -4.38 14.96 10.62
#